data_AF-A0A4Q3UQP5-F1
#
_entry.id   AF-A0A4Q3UQP5-F1
#
_cell.length_a   1.000
_cell.length_b   1.000
_cell.length_c   1.000
_cell.angle_alpha   90.00
_cell.angle_beta   90.00
_cell.angle_gamma   90.00
#
_symmetry.space_group_name_H-M   'P 1'
#
loop_
_entity.id
_entity.type
_entity.pdbx_description
1 polymer ?
#
loop_
_entity_poly.entity_id
_entity_poly.type
_entity_poly.pdbx_seq_one_letter_code
_entity_poly.pdbx_strand_id
1 'polypeptide(L)' 'FKSKGKIAVIFGNEVTGVEQSTIAHCDGTIEIPQLGMKHSLNIATAAGVVLWELIRGSIQPAEGSR' A
#
# COMPACT_ATOMS: atom_id res chain seq x y z
N PHE A 1 7.36 4.98 -5.90
CA PHE A 1 6.88 5.05 -7.30
C PHE A 1 6.96 6.48 -7.82
N LYS A 2 7.90 6.81 -8.71
CA LYS A 2 7.85 8.07 -9.49
C LYS A 2 7.38 7.72 -10.90
N SER A 3 6.07 7.72 -11.13
CA SER A 3 5.49 7.44 -12.45
C SER A 3 5.00 8.73 -13.08
N LYS A 4 5.29 8.91 -14.38
CA LYS A 4 4.66 9.96 -15.21
C LYS A 4 3.25 9.56 -15.69
N GLY A 5 2.78 8.35 -15.34
CA GLY A 5 1.51 7.78 -15.78
C GLY A 5 0.49 7.60 -14.64
N LYS A 6 -0.67 7.02 -14.98
CA LYS A 6 -1.74 6.72 -14.02
C LYS A 6 -1.25 5.70 -12.99
N ILE A 7 -1.66 5.87 -11.74
CA ILE A 7 -1.35 4.96 -10.63
C ILE A 7 -2.66 4.35 -10.16
N ALA A 8 -2.68 3.02 -10.00
CA ALA A 8 -3.74 2.31 -9.31
C ALA A 8 -3.20 1.81 -7.96
N VAL A 9 -3.98 1.96 -6.91
CA VAL A 9 -3.65 1.45 -5.57
C VAL A 9 -4.72 0.45 -5.18
N ILE A 10 -4.29 -0.73 -4.74
CA ILE A 10 -5.17 -1.80 -4.30
C ILE A 10 -5.13 -1.87 -2.77
N PHE A 11 -6.30 -1.86 -2.14
CA PHE A 11 -6.46 -2.09 -0.71
C PHE A 11 -7.18 -3.41 -0.50
N GLY A 12 -6.74 -4.16 0.49
CA GLY A 12 -7.29 -5.47 0.81
C GLY A 12 -8.62 -5.39 1.55
N ASN A 13 -9.32 -6.51 1.59
CA ASN A 13 -10.44 -6.71 2.48
C ASN A 13 -9.99 -6.60 3.95
N GLU A 14 -10.85 -6.08 4.83
CA GLU A 14 -10.54 -5.83 6.24
C GLU A 14 -10.17 -7.10 7.02
N VAL A 15 -10.65 -8.26 6.58
CA VAL A 15 -10.43 -9.55 7.25
C VAL A 15 -9.37 -10.35 6.52
N THR A 16 -9.47 -10.48 5.19
CA THR A 16 -8.63 -11.40 4.41
C THR A 16 -7.43 -10.73 3.73
N GLY A 17 -7.35 -9.39 3.74
CA GLY A 17 -6.30 -8.66 3.06
C GLY A 17 -6.45 -8.68 1.54
N VAL A 18 -5.32 -8.53 0.82
CA VAL A 18 -5.27 -8.60 -0.65
C VAL A 18 -4.99 -10.03 -1.06
N GLU A 19 -5.74 -10.55 -2.03
CA GLU A 19 -5.50 -11.88 -2.61
C GLU A 19 -4.09 -11.98 -3.21
N GLN A 20 -3.41 -13.10 -2.99
CA GLN A 20 -2.06 -13.31 -3.50
C GLN A 20 -1.98 -13.21 -5.03
N SER A 21 -3.03 -13.64 -5.72
CA SER A 21 -3.15 -13.51 -7.17
C SER A 21 -3.16 -12.04 -7.61
N THR A 22 -3.84 -11.17 -6.86
CA THR A 22 -3.84 -9.72 -7.12
C THR A 22 -2.45 -9.12 -6.87
N ILE A 23 -1.77 -9.51 -5.79
CA ILE A 23 -0.40 -9.05 -5.49
C ILE A 23 0.56 -9.44 -6.63
N ALA A 24 0.43 -10.65 -7.17
CA ALA A 24 1.26 -11.13 -8.28
C ALA A 24 1.12 -10.32 -9.59
N HIS A 25 0.03 -9.55 -9.73
CA HIS A 25 -0.18 -8.65 -10.86
C HIS A 25 0.24 -7.20 -10.58
N CYS A 26 0.65 -6.87 -9.35
CA CYS A 26 1.09 -5.53 -8.99
C CYS A 26 2.58 -5.33 -9.29
N ASP A 27 2.96 -4.09 -9.63
CA ASP A 27 4.38 -3.71 -9.80
C ASP A 27 5.19 -3.76 -8.49
N GLY A 28 4.49 -3.87 -7.36
CA GLY A 28 5.07 -4.01 -6.04
C GLY A 28 4.07 -3.71 -4.93
N THR A 29 4.55 -3.80 -3.70
CA THR A 29 3.77 -3.51 -2.49
C THR A 29 4.39 -2.37 -1.69
N ILE A 30 3.55 -1.71 -0.89
CA ILE A 30 3.93 -0.66 0.05
C ILE A 30 3.36 -0.98 1.41
N GLU A 31 4.09 -0.62 2.45
CA GLU A 31 3.66 -0.82 3.82
C GLU A 31 3.73 0.51 4.56
N ILE A 32 2.72 0.78 5.39
CA ILE A 32 2.76 1.89 6.34
C ILE A 32 3.47 1.34 7.58
N PRO A 33 4.61 1.90 8.01
CA PRO A 33 5.24 1.48 9.26
C PRO A 33 4.28 1.66 10.43
N GLN A 34 4.10 0.61 11.24
CA GLN A 34 3.22 0.63 12.40
C GLN A 34 4.02 0.40 13.68
N LEU A 35 3.61 1.06 14.75
CA LEU A 35 4.10 0.83 16.10
C LEU A 35 2.93 0.35 16.96
N GLY A 36 3.19 -0.60 17.86
CA GLY A 36 2.18 -1.17 18.76
C GLY A 36 1.73 -2.58 18.37
N MET A 37 0.61 -3.02 18.95
CA MET A 37 0.16 -4.43 18.87
C MET A 37 -0.92 -4.70 17.80
N LYS A 38 -1.36 -3.67 17.07
CA LYS A 38 -2.37 -3.87 16.01
C LYS A 38 -1.69 -4.45 14.77
N HIS A 39 -2.37 -5.39 14.13
CA HIS A 39 -1.89 -6.03 12.89
C HIS A 39 -2.04 -5.12 11.66
N SER A 40 -2.96 -4.16 11.70
CA SER A 40 -3.20 -3.22 10.61
C SER A 40 -3.90 -1.95 11.08
N LEU A 41 -3.82 -0.91 10.26
CA LEU A 41 -4.68 0.27 10.35
C LEU A 41 -6.05 -0.02 9.72
N ASN A 42 -7.05 0.78 10.09
CA ASN A 42 -8.32 0.82 9.37
C ASN A 42 -8.09 1.16 7.88
N ILE A 43 -8.86 0.53 6.99
CA ILE A 43 -8.71 0.68 5.53
C ILE A 43 -8.82 2.14 5.06
N ALA A 44 -9.78 2.91 5.59
CA ALA A 44 -9.96 4.31 5.22
C ALA A 44 -8.78 5.18 5.71
N THR A 45 -8.27 4.88 6.91
CA THR A 45 -7.06 5.54 7.43
C THR A 45 -5.83 5.22 6.58
N ALA A 46 -5.62 3.94 6.24
CA ALA A 46 -4.52 3.52 5.39
C ALA A 46 -4.60 4.17 4.00
N ALA A 47 -5.79 4.21 3.40
CA ALA A 47 -6.02 4.88 2.13
C ALA A 47 -5.70 6.38 2.20
N GLY A 48 -6.12 7.07 3.26
CA GLY A 48 -5.80 8.48 3.47
C GLY A 48 -4.30 8.75 3.51
N VAL A 49 -3.55 7.94 4.27
CA VAL A 49 -2.08 8.06 4.37
C VAL A 49 -1.42 7.82 3.01
N VAL A 50 -1.79 6.76 2.31
CA VAL A 50 -1.20 6.43 1.00
C VAL A 50 -1.48 7.52 -0.03
N LEU A 51 -2.72 8.01 -0.12
CA LEU A 51 -3.07 9.08 -1.05
C LEU A 51 -2.30 10.37 -0.76
N TRP A 52 -2.15 10.74 0.52
CA TRP A 52 -1.36 11.89 0.91
C TRP A 52 0.12 11.75 0.47
N GLU A 53 0.71 10.59 0.69
CA GLU A 53 2.10 10.31 0.32
C GLU A 53 2.32 10.26 -1.20
N LEU A 54 1.33 9.80 -1.96
CA LEU A 54 1.35 9.86 -3.42
C LEU A 54 1.39 11.31 -3.92
N ILE A 55 0.57 12.20 -3.34
CA ILE A 55 0.55 13.63 -3.68
C ILE A 55 1.85 14.30 -3.24
N ARG A 56 2.39 13.93 -2.08
CA ARG A 56 3.69 14.42 -1.58
C ARG A 56 4.88 13.90 -2.40
N GLY A 57 4.70 12.85 -3.20
CA GLY A 57 5.74 12.25 -4.04
C GLY A 57 6.77 11.41 -3.28
N SER A 58 6.43 10.90 -2.09
CA SER A 58 7.38 10.30 -1.14
C SER A 58 7.23 8.78 -0.94
N ILE A 59 6.42 8.09 -1.76
CA ILE A 59 6.23 6.63 -1.63
C ILE A 59 7.43 5.82 -2.13
N GLN A 60 7.94 4.95 -1.26
CA GLN A 60 8.99 3.97 -1.53
C GLN A 60 8.43 2.53 -1.42
N PRO A 61 8.91 1.57 -2.21
CA PRO A 61 8.52 0.17 -2.09
C PRO A 61 8.94 -0.42 -0.75
N ALA A 62 8.22 -1.43 -0.26
CA ALA A 62 8.67 -2.22 0.88
C ALA A 62 9.95 -3.00 0.52
N GLU A 63 10.90 -3.06 1.45
CA GLU A 63 12.15 -3.80 1.27
C GLU A 63 11.88 -5.31 1.16
N GLY A 64 12.34 -5.96 0.08
CA GLY A 64 12.28 -7.42 -0.08
C GLY A 64 11.34 -7.96 -1.17
N SER A 65 10.59 -7.11 -1.87
CA SER A 65 9.72 -7.54 -2.99
C SER A 65 10.46 -7.46 -4.35
N ARG A 66 11.36 -8.42 -4.61
CA ARG A 66 11.78 -8.78 -5.98
C ARG A 66 11.61 -10.27 -6.18
#